data_AF-A0AAD8ETZ9-F1
#
_entry.id   AF-A0AAD8ETZ9-F1
#
_cell.length_a   1.000
_cell.length_b   1.000
_cell.length_c   1.000
_cell.angle_alpha   90.00
_cell.angle_beta   90.00
_cell.angle_gamma   90.00
#
_symmetry.space_group_name_H-M   'P 1'
#
loop_
_entity.id
_entity.type
_entity.pdbx_description
1 polymer ?
#
loop_
_entity_poly.entity_id
_entity_poly.type
_entity_poly.pdbx_seq_one_letter_code
_entity_poly.pdbx_strand_id
1 'polypeptide(L)'
;MLYNLPRRNTDSLIGGIADELAKDGIELIDSTYFMQDHLAQKGVLTKRKPSDIERGNIEYGLHIANEIARLDLGQTIVVRANACVAIEAMEGTDATIQTCRRNWQKEN
;
A
#
# COMPACT_ATOMS: atom_id res chain seq x y z
N MET A 1 -0.42 -28.40 -3.31
CA MET A 1 0.38 -27.48 -4.15
C MET A 1 0.86 -26.23 -3.40
N LEU A 2 0.04 -25.58 -2.57
CA LEU A 2 0.39 -24.32 -1.87
C LEU A 2 1.59 -24.43 -0.89
N TYR A 3 1.88 -25.61 -0.33
CA TYR A 3 3.01 -25.85 0.57
C TYR A 3 4.40 -25.81 -0.11
N ASN A 4 4.46 -25.90 -1.44
CA ASN A 4 5.72 -25.93 -2.20
C ASN A 4 6.06 -24.57 -2.85
N LEU A 5 5.37 -23.48 -2.49
CA LEU A 5 5.68 -22.17 -3.03
C LEU A 5 7.09 -21.73 -2.57
N PRO A 6 7.96 -21.30 -3.48
CA PRO A 6 9.36 -20.97 -3.17
C PRO A 6 9.48 -19.75 -2.24
N ARG A 7 8.46 -18.89 -2.21
CA ARG A 7 8.32 -17.75 -1.31
C ARG A 7 6.87 -17.66 -0.84
N ARG A 8 6.68 -17.23 0.40
CA ARG A 8 5.35 -17.03 1.02
C ARG A 8 4.93 -15.57 0.98
N ASN A 9 5.24 -14.92 -0.13
CA ASN A 9 4.89 -13.52 -0.36
C ASN A 9 3.50 -13.44 -1.00
N THR A 10 2.90 -12.25 -1.02
CA THR A 10 1.48 -12.09 -1.36
C THR A 10 1.18 -12.60 -2.77
N ASP A 11 2.00 -12.20 -3.73
CA ASP A 11 1.87 -12.59 -5.14
C ASP A 11 1.93 -14.11 -5.33
N SER A 12 2.87 -14.79 -4.68
CA SER A 12 3.03 -16.24 -4.83
C SER A 12 1.84 -17.00 -4.25
N LEU A 13 1.27 -16.52 -3.15
CA LEU A 13 0.11 -17.15 -2.51
C LEU A 13 -1.17 -16.97 -3.34
N ILE A 14 -1.45 -15.75 -3.78
CA ILE A 14 -2.63 -15.45 -4.60
C ILE A 14 -2.53 -16.17 -5.95
N GLY A 15 -1.36 -16.14 -6.59
CA GLY A 15 -1.12 -16.87 -7.84
C GLY A 15 -1.34 -18.38 -7.69
N GLY A 16 -0.81 -18.99 -6.63
CA GLY A 16 -1.01 -20.41 -6.37
C GLY A 16 -2.47 -20.81 -6.12
N ILE A 17 -3.28 -19.92 -5.53
CA ILE A 17 -4.72 -20.12 -5.38
C ILE A 17 -5.41 -20.03 -6.74
N ALA A 18 -5.05 -19.04 -7.56
CA ALA A 18 -5.59 -18.86 -8.90
C ALA A 18 -5.34 -20.09 -9.78
N ASP A 19 -4.10 -20.61 -9.77
CA ASP A 19 -3.71 -21.79 -10.53
C ASP A 19 -4.48 -23.05 -10.11
N GLU A 20 -4.77 -23.20 -8.81
CA GLU A 20 -5.54 -24.35 -8.32
C GLU A 20 -7.00 -24.26 -8.78
N LEU A 21 -7.63 -23.10 -8.64
CA LEU A 21 -9.02 -22.88 -9.06
C LEU A 21 -9.19 -23.03 -10.58
N ALA A 22 -8.19 -22.61 -11.36
CA ALA A 22 -8.21 -22.74 -12.82
C ALA A 22 -8.28 -24.21 -13.30
N LYS A 23 -7.77 -25.18 -12.53
CA LYS A 23 -7.85 -26.62 -12.89
C LYS A 23 -9.28 -27.14 -12.90
N ASP A 24 -10.15 -26.53 -12.10
CA ASP A 24 -11.57 -26.84 -12.01
C ASP A 24 -12.41 -25.95 -12.96
N GLY A 25 -11.76 -25.18 -13.84
CA GLY A 25 -12.43 -24.28 -14.78
C GLY A 25 -12.96 -22.99 -14.13
N ILE A 26 -12.50 -22.65 -12.93
CA ILE A 26 -12.90 -21.44 -12.22
C ILE A 26 -11.91 -20.31 -12.55
N GLU A 27 -12.40 -19.28 -13.23
CA GLU A 27 -11.62 -18.09 -13.56
C GLU A 27 -11.70 -17.04 -12.44
N LEU A 28 -10.54 -16.55 -11.99
CA LEU A 28 -10.49 -15.38 -11.11
C LEU A 28 -10.53 -14.11 -11.96
N ILE A 29 -11.46 -13.23 -11.63
CA ILE A 29 -11.56 -11.90 -12.21
C ILE A 29 -10.90 -10.86 -11.30
N ASP A 30 -10.67 -9.67 -11.85
CA ASP A 30 -10.17 -8.51 -11.10
C ASP A 30 -11.02 -8.26 -9.84
N SER A 31 -10.37 -8.15 -8.68
CA SER A 31 -11.03 -7.93 -7.39
C SER A 31 -11.78 -6.59 -7.32
N THR A 32 -11.43 -5.64 -8.18
CA THR A 32 -12.07 -4.34 -8.29
C THR A 32 -13.26 -4.30 -9.25
N TYR A 33 -13.57 -5.40 -9.95
CA TYR A 33 -14.59 -5.44 -11.02
C TYR A 33 -15.95 -4.89 -10.57
N PHE A 34 -16.41 -5.27 -9.38
CA PHE A 34 -17.68 -4.78 -8.80
C PHE A 34 -17.53 -3.54 -7.91
N MET A 35 -16.30 -3.03 -7.75
CA MET A 35 -15.98 -1.94 -6.82
C MET A 35 -15.54 -0.65 -7.52
N GLN A 36 -15.68 -0.54 -8.84
CA GLN A 36 -15.21 0.61 -9.62
C GLN A 36 -15.72 1.96 -9.05
N ASP A 37 -17.01 2.02 -8.67
CA ASP A 37 -17.63 3.22 -8.09
C ASP A 37 -17.12 3.55 -6.67
N HIS A 38 -16.46 2.61 -6.01
CA HIS A 38 -15.92 2.75 -4.66
C HIS A 38 -14.41 3.04 -4.67
N LEU A 39 -13.77 3.02 -5.84
CA LEU A 39 -12.37 3.38 -5.99
C LEU A 39 -12.19 4.90 -5.93
N ALA A 40 -11.05 5.30 -5.37
CA ALA A 40 -10.65 6.71 -5.32
C ALA A 40 -10.52 7.26 -6.75
N GLN A 41 -11.37 8.24 -7.07
CA GLN A 41 -11.35 8.89 -8.38
C GLN A 41 -10.13 9.81 -8.50
N LYS A 42 -9.64 9.97 -9.73
CA LYS A 42 -8.56 10.92 -10.02
C LYS A 42 -9.02 12.35 -9.68
N GLY A 43 -8.24 13.03 -8.87
CA GLY A 43 -8.46 14.44 -8.53
C GLY A 43 -8.34 14.72 -7.05
N VAL A 44 -8.83 15.88 -6.64
CA VAL A 44 -8.84 16.30 -5.23
C VAL A 44 -10.13 15.82 -4.60
N LEU A 45 -10.03 14.84 -3.70
CA LEU A 45 -11.17 14.27 -2.97
C LEU A 45 -11.48 15.01 -1.65
N THR A 46 -10.70 16.04 -1.33
CA THR A 46 -10.85 16.84 -0.11
C THR A 46 -11.42 18.23 -0.43
N LYS A 47 -11.73 19.02 0.61
CA LYS A 47 -12.30 20.37 0.45
C LYS A 47 -11.36 21.37 -0.25
N ARG A 48 -10.05 21.12 -0.28
CA ARG A 48 -9.04 22.03 -0.84
C ARG A 48 -7.96 21.26 -1.58
N LYS A 49 -7.32 21.92 -2.54
CA LYS A 49 -6.15 21.37 -3.21
C LYS A 49 -4.94 21.33 -2.25
N PRO A 50 -3.97 20.42 -2.48
CA PRO A 50 -2.67 20.49 -1.81
C PRO A 50 -1.96 21.81 -2.11
N SER A 51 -1.28 22.36 -1.11
CA SER A 51 -0.30 23.44 -1.25
C SER A 51 0.99 22.92 -1.94
N ASP A 52 1.89 23.81 -2.34
CA ASP A 52 3.17 23.40 -2.94
C ASP A 52 4.04 22.56 -2.00
N ILE A 53 4.01 22.85 -0.70
CA ILE A 53 4.71 22.05 0.32
C ILE A 53 4.11 20.64 0.39
N GLU A 54 2.78 20.53 0.43
CA GLU A 54 2.10 19.24 0.45
C GLU A 54 2.32 18.47 -0.84
N ARG A 55 2.37 19.15 -1.98
CA ARG A 55 2.67 18.55 -3.28
C ARG A 55 4.08 17.96 -3.31
N GLY A 56 5.08 18.67 -2.78
CA GLY A 56 6.43 18.13 -2.60
C GLY A 56 6.45 16.87 -1.73
N ASN A 57 5.72 16.88 -0.60
CA ASN A 57 5.58 15.70 0.26
C ASN A 57 4.90 14.51 -0.46
N ILE A 58 3.88 14.78 -1.28
CA ILE A 58 3.17 13.75 -2.06
C ILE A 58 4.10 13.14 -3.10
N GLU A 59 4.83 13.96 -3.84
CA GLU A 59 5.78 13.49 -4.87
C GLU A 59 6.89 12.63 -4.25
N TYR A 60 7.52 13.12 -3.17
CA TYR A 60 8.51 12.34 -2.42
C TYR A 60 7.92 11.06 -1.84
N GLY A 61 6.73 11.15 -1.26
CA GLY A 61 6.05 10.00 -0.67
C GLY A 61 5.73 8.92 -1.69
N LEU A 62 5.18 9.28 -2.85
CA LEU A 62 4.89 8.34 -3.93
C LEU A 62 6.16 7.62 -4.41
N HIS A 63 7.30 8.31 -4.48
CA HIS A 63 8.56 7.66 -4.81
C HIS A 63 8.92 6.57 -3.80
N ILE A 64 8.90 6.87 -2.50
CA ILE A 64 9.22 5.90 -1.45
C ILE A 64 8.21 4.75 -1.40
N ALA A 65 6.91 5.05 -1.51
CA ALA A 65 5.84 4.07 -1.49
C ALA A 65 5.99 3.02 -2.61
N ASN A 66 6.37 3.46 -3.82
CA ASN A 66 6.60 2.55 -4.94
C ASN A 66 7.81 1.62 -4.71
N GLU A 67 8.89 2.13 -4.12
CA GLU A 67 10.08 1.31 -3.83
C GLU A 67 9.81 0.24 -2.77
N ILE A 68 9.07 0.57 -1.70
CA ILE A 68 8.72 -0.41 -0.66
C ILE A 68 7.71 -1.45 -1.17
N ALA A 69 6.74 -1.03 -1.99
CA ALA A 69 5.74 -1.93 -2.56
C ALA A 69 6.39 -2.91 -3.53
N ARG A 70 7.37 -2.45 -4.33
CA ARG A 70 8.17 -3.30 -5.22
C ARG A 70 8.92 -4.41 -4.47
N LEU A 71 9.27 -4.17 -3.22
CA LEU A 71 9.96 -5.15 -2.36
C LEU A 71 8.99 -6.04 -1.56
N ASP A 72 7.68 -5.86 -1.71
CA ASP A 72 6.64 -6.55 -0.94
C ASP A 72 6.83 -6.38 0.59
N LEU A 73 7.28 -5.18 0.99
CA LEU A 73 7.57 -4.85 2.39
C LEU A 73 6.42 -4.10 3.07
N GLY A 74 5.61 -3.36 2.30
CA GLY A 74 4.50 -2.57 2.82
C GLY A 74 3.92 -1.64 1.78
N GLN A 75 2.85 -0.95 2.17
CA GLN A 75 2.02 -0.15 1.26
C GLN A 75 1.70 1.26 1.75
N THR A 76 1.93 1.55 3.04
CA THR A 76 1.73 2.88 3.62
C THR A 76 3.05 3.53 4.00
N ILE A 77 3.10 4.85 3.80
CA ILE A 77 4.17 5.73 4.28
C ILE A 77 3.57 6.97 4.94
N VAL A 78 4.32 7.58 5.85
CA VAL A 78 3.98 8.88 6.42
C VAL A 78 5.13 9.85 6.21
N VAL A 79 4.87 10.93 5.49
CA VAL A 79 5.86 11.96 5.14
C VAL A 79 5.49 13.28 5.78
N ARG A 80 6.51 14.00 6.25
CA ARG A 80 6.39 15.38 6.69
C ARG A 80 7.66 16.14 6.38
N ALA A 81 7.52 17.36 5.85
CA ALA A 81 8.64 18.24 5.53
C ALA A 81 9.74 17.54 4.70
N ASN A 82 9.32 16.76 3.68
CA ASN A 82 10.18 15.93 2.82
C ASN A 82 11.03 14.89 3.57
N ALA A 83 10.61 14.47 4.76
CA ALA A 83 11.21 13.37 5.51
C ALA A 83 10.20 12.22 5.69
N CYS A 84 10.68 10.99 5.57
CA CYS A 84 9.89 9.79 5.85
C CYS A 84 9.90 9.50 7.35
N VAL A 85 8.74 9.63 8.00
CA VAL A 85 8.57 9.54 9.46
C VAL A 85 8.18 8.13 9.90
N ALA A 86 7.44 7.41 9.05
CA ALA A 86 7.03 6.03 9.28
C ALA A 86 6.76 5.32 7.95
N ILE A 87 6.98 4.01 7.94
CA ILE A 87 6.69 3.09 6.84
C ILE A 87 5.95 1.90 7.44
N GLU A 88 4.85 1.48 6.82
CA GLU A 88 4.13 0.26 7.19
C GLU A 88 4.97 -0.96 6.82
N ALA A 89 5.05 -1.91 7.76
CA ALA A 89 5.48 -3.27 7.49
C ALA A 89 4.36 -4.24 7.88
N MET A 90 4.66 -5.23 8.72
CA MET A 90 3.68 -6.26 9.12
C MET A 90 2.64 -5.77 10.14
N GLU A 91 2.82 -4.59 10.74
CA GLU A 91 1.95 -4.08 11.80
C GLU A 91 0.62 -3.51 11.31
N GLY A 92 0.53 -3.17 10.03
CA GLY A 92 -0.65 -2.56 9.40
C GLY A 92 -0.74 -1.04 9.53
N THR A 93 -1.47 -0.43 8.61
CA THR A 93 -1.64 1.02 8.45
C THR A 93 -1.99 1.76 9.76
N ASP A 94 -2.93 1.25 10.56
CA ASP A 94 -3.36 1.90 11.81
C ASP A 94 -2.21 2.01 12.82
N ALA A 95 -1.42 0.94 12.97
CA ALA A 95 -0.27 0.92 13.86
C ALA A 95 0.88 1.80 13.35
N THR A 96 1.05 1.90 12.04
CA THR A 96 1.99 2.85 11.40
C THR A 96 1.63 4.30 11.72
N ILE A 97 0.34 4.66 11.64
CA ILE A 97 -0.15 6.00 11.99
C ILE A 97 0.12 6.30 13.48
N GLN A 98 -0.14 5.35 14.37
CA GLN A 98 0.15 5.50 15.81
C GLN A 98 1.65 5.65 16.07
N THR A 99 2.50 4.88 15.37
CA THR A 99 3.96 4.97 15.47
C THR A 99 4.47 6.31 15.01
N CYS A 100 3.93 6.85 13.90
CA CYS A 100 4.27 8.20 13.43
C CYS A 100 4.04 9.25 14.53
N ARG A 101 2.90 9.18 15.24
CA ARG A 101 2.61 10.12 16.34
C ARG A 101 3.69 10.07 17.41
N ARG A 102 4.16 8.87 17.76
CA ARG A 102 5.21 8.66 18.78
C ARG A 102 6.59 9.13 18.31
N ASN A 103 6.96 8.86 17.07
CA ASN A 103 8.25 9.30 16.52
C ASN A 103 8.33 10.83 16.50
N TRP A 104 7.23 11.49 16.12
CA TRP A 104 7.15 12.95 16.10
C TRP A 104 7.37 13.61 17.47
N GLN A 105 6.80 13.03 18.53
CA GLN A 105 6.97 13.53 19.91
C GLN A 105 8.39 13.38 20.48
N LYS A 106 9.28 12.63 19.81
CA LYS A 106 10.67 12.49 20.24
C LYS A 106 11.59 13.53 19.61
N GLU A 107 11.17 14.10 18.47
CA GLU A 107 11.96 15.08 17.71
C GLU A 107 11.54 16.54 18.00
N ASN A 108 10.49 16.76 18.79
CA ASN A 108 9.97 18.07 19.22
C ASN A 108 9.62 18.04 20.71
#